data_AF-A0A1V6QK01-F1
#
_entry.id   AF-A0A1V6QK01-F1
#
_cell.length_a   1.000
_cell.length_b   1.000
_cell.length_c   1.000
_cell.angle_alpha   90.00
_cell.angle_beta   90.00
_cell.angle_gamma   90.00
#
_symmetry.space_group_name_H-M   'P 1'
#
loop_
_entity.id
_entity.type
_entity.pdbx_description
1 polymer ?
#
loop_
_entity_poly.entity_id
_entity_poly.type
_entity_poly.pdbx_seq_one_letter_code
_entity_poly.pdbx_strand_id
1 'polypeptide(L)'
;MDPGTGSPLFIAQKTLCYYPISTIYNSCPRYLFYALILASCVTRWTGWLADVFLGAAATYAGTAAIQAFILLSAQQKPQSPSPITIPFISANTSLTSDFPELVTETDYIVLAPASLELDADAVLAIVVTGYLVFLPLQAWSRVLTHDRARNLLFYLWNILMLAGSICALIYAARVPNTPTQYMFCYPDIPPYDDTSSDGWQSSWRTSTWNSSVWETFSNISVWGQIGDICYNPCFNTTQILRQQTSLHSATVTEDSAAPSSHGFWNKILYSKRYIYSLIILCLVLNCLLLVFKFLPYKSRIPSSQIVVIWKSRRKIWNGFKEDVRHGIQRPLDEKPGNEEGRTVAYPAKKQSLWHRLRPFLTWQFVNAFLHVSVDAGILFGMLFSMIISPFTIVAFVAWAEWTLYNDGPSQESPQQVGQWAYLVSIALLVISAGILTLKYRIASSTELDNEIEATRMHLTNLEEKREARSESDEL
;
A
#
# COMPACT_ATOMS: atom_id res chain seq x y z
N MET A 1 5.65 -44.91 24.87
CA MET A 1 7.06 -45.14 25.24
C MET A 1 7.52 -46.36 24.47
N ASP A 2 8.66 -46.26 23.81
CA ASP A 2 9.32 -47.46 23.28
C ASP A 2 9.87 -48.27 24.48
N PRO A 3 9.48 -49.54 24.65
CA PRO A 3 9.98 -50.38 25.73
C PRO A 3 11.50 -50.62 25.68
N GLY A 4 12.20 -50.28 24.59
CA GLY A 4 13.65 -50.47 24.44
C GLY A 4 14.55 -49.32 24.92
N THR A 5 14.06 -48.07 24.94
CA THR A 5 14.91 -46.87 25.11
C THR A 5 14.43 -45.88 26.18
N GLY A 6 13.17 -46.01 26.63
CA GLY A 6 12.57 -45.05 27.56
C GLY A 6 12.23 -43.69 26.94
N SER A 7 12.45 -43.50 25.63
CA SER A 7 12.09 -42.30 24.87
C SER A 7 10.60 -42.32 24.46
N PRO A 8 9.97 -41.15 24.26
CA PRO A 8 8.62 -41.07 23.71
C PRO A 8 8.59 -41.62 22.29
N LEU A 9 7.44 -42.15 21.83
CA LEU A 9 7.34 -42.74 20.49
C LEU A 9 7.56 -41.69 19.38
N PHE A 10 7.09 -40.47 19.64
CA PHE A 10 7.27 -39.30 18.81
C PHE A 10 7.16 -38.07 19.72
N ILE A 11 7.55 -36.92 19.18
CA ILE A 11 7.45 -35.64 19.88
C ILE A 11 6.71 -34.63 19.02
N ALA A 12 6.18 -33.59 19.66
CA ALA A 12 5.49 -32.49 18.99
C ALA A 12 6.28 -31.20 19.17
N GLN A 13 6.58 -30.51 18.08
CA GLN A 13 7.26 -29.22 18.06
C GLN A 13 6.42 -28.20 17.29
N LYS A 14 6.46 -26.93 17.70
CA LYS A 14 5.83 -25.86 16.91
C LYS A 14 6.59 -25.64 15.61
N THR A 15 5.85 -25.54 14.52
CA THR A 15 6.39 -25.27 13.19
C THR A 15 5.76 -24.03 12.58
N LEU A 16 6.43 -23.42 11.61
CA LEU A 16 5.87 -22.41 10.74
C LEU A 16 5.62 -23.02 9.36
N CYS A 17 4.36 -23.09 8.94
CA CYS A 17 4.03 -23.52 7.59
C CYS A 17 3.69 -22.34 6.70
N TYR A 18 4.42 -22.16 5.61
CA TYR A 18 4.28 -20.99 4.74
C TYR A 18 4.53 -21.31 3.27
N TYR A 19 3.86 -20.56 2.40
CA TYR A 19 4.22 -20.44 1.00
C TYR A 19 5.30 -19.37 0.85
N PRO A 20 6.46 -19.70 0.26
CA PRO A 20 7.57 -18.76 0.14
C PRO A 20 7.26 -17.61 -0.82
N ILE A 21 8.02 -16.52 -0.70
CA ILE A 21 7.83 -15.34 -1.55
C ILE A 21 8.07 -15.70 -3.02
N SER A 22 7.09 -15.42 -3.86
CA SER A 22 7.14 -15.64 -5.29
C SER A 22 8.25 -14.83 -5.94
N THR A 23 8.88 -15.41 -6.96
CA THR A 23 9.97 -14.77 -7.73
C THR A 23 9.65 -13.36 -8.24
N ILE A 24 8.39 -13.09 -8.62
CA ILE A 24 7.95 -11.77 -9.10
C ILE A 24 7.86 -10.71 -7.99
N TYR A 25 7.68 -11.13 -6.74
CA TYR A 25 7.64 -10.26 -5.57
C TYR A 25 8.91 -10.33 -4.74
N ASN A 26 9.95 -11.02 -5.24
CA ASN A 26 11.24 -11.13 -4.59
C ASN A 26 12.02 -9.79 -4.62
N SER A 27 13.14 -9.73 -3.92
CA SER A 27 13.92 -8.52 -3.65
C SER A 27 14.35 -7.78 -4.92
N CYS A 28 14.76 -8.49 -5.98
CA CYS A 28 15.21 -7.84 -7.22
C CYS A 28 14.08 -7.06 -7.92
N PRO A 29 12.91 -7.66 -8.23
CA PRO A 29 11.76 -6.89 -8.74
C PRO A 29 11.32 -5.74 -7.84
N ARG A 30 11.32 -5.90 -6.50
CA ARG A 30 10.94 -4.82 -5.57
C ARG A 30 11.92 -3.65 -5.62
N TYR A 31 13.23 -3.92 -5.61
CA TYR A 31 14.24 -2.87 -5.73
C TYR A 31 14.18 -2.17 -7.08
N LEU A 32 13.92 -2.92 -8.16
CA LEU A 32 13.69 -2.34 -9.48
C LEU A 32 12.44 -1.44 -9.47
N PHE A 33 11.36 -1.85 -8.81
CA PHE A 33 10.16 -1.02 -8.63
C PHE A 33 10.46 0.29 -7.87
N TYR A 34 11.21 0.23 -6.76
CA TYR A 34 11.59 1.46 -6.04
C TYR A 34 12.51 2.35 -6.88
N ALA A 35 13.44 1.77 -7.64
CA ALA A 35 14.31 2.49 -8.55
C ALA A 35 13.50 3.17 -9.67
N LEU A 36 12.49 2.49 -10.23
CA LEU A 36 11.57 3.07 -11.22
C LEU A 36 10.77 4.23 -10.64
N ILE A 37 10.24 4.10 -9.42
CA ILE A 37 9.56 5.19 -8.73
C ILE A 37 10.50 6.40 -8.55
N LEU A 38 11.72 6.16 -8.07
CA LEU A 38 12.71 7.21 -7.87
C LEU A 38 13.06 7.88 -9.20
N ALA A 39 13.27 7.08 -10.26
CA ALA A 39 13.52 7.56 -11.61
C ALA A 39 12.37 8.42 -12.09
N SER A 40 11.11 8.00 -11.95
CA SER A 40 9.92 8.79 -12.30
C SER A 40 9.86 10.13 -11.57
N CYS A 41 10.27 10.18 -10.30
CA CYS A 41 10.33 11.42 -9.54
C CYS A 41 11.41 12.38 -10.07
N VAL A 42 12.59 11.86 -10.40
CA VAL A 42 13.74 12.64 -10.91
C VAL A 42 13.50 13.11 -12.35
N THR A 43 13.00 12.23 -13.21
CA THR A 43 12.77 12.47 -14.64
C THR A 43 11.45 13.16 -14.94
N ARG A 44 10.72 13.64 -13.92
CA ARG A 44 9.41 14.31 -14.07
C ARG A 44 9.38 15.47 -15.06
N TRP A 45 10.54 16.05 -15.37
CA TRP A 45 10.70 17.15 -16.32
C TRP A 45 10.89 16.68 -17.76
N THR A 46 11.37 15.45 -17.96
CA THR A 46 11.55 14.81 -19.26
C THR A 46 10.34 13.91 -19.53
N GLY A 47 9.30 14.51 -20.12
CA GLY A 47 7.94 13.95 -20.17
C GLY A 47 7.84 12.50 -20.63
N TRP A 48 8.44 12.15 -21.78
CA TRP A 48 8.37 10.77 -22.31
C TRP A 48 9.03 9.74 -21.39
N LEU A 49 10.20 10.05 -20.83
CA LEU A 49 10.94 9.11 -19.99
C LEU A 49 10.22 8.87 -18.65
N ALA A 50 9.61 9.91 -18.09
CA ALA A 50 8.77 9.79 -16.90
C ALA A 50 7.55 8.90 -17.16
N ASP A 51 6.91 9.02 -18.32
CA ASP A 51 5.75 8.20 -18.69
C ASP A 51 6.09 6.70 -18.74
N VAL A 52 7.26 6.35 -19.29
CA VAL A 52 7.72 4.95 -19.38
C VAL A 52 7.98 4.36 -17.99
N PHE A 53 8.79 5.03 -17.17
CA PHE A 53 9.11 4.54 -15.84
C PHE A 53 7.88 4.49 -14.92
N LEU A 54 7.02 5.51 -15.01
CA LEU A 54 5.82 5.58 -14.20
C LEU A 54 4.80 4.55 -14.65
N GLY A 55 4.66 4.31 -15.96
CA GLY A 55 3.82 3.24 -16.49
C GLY A 55 4.28 1.86 -16.03
N ALA A 56 5.59 1.58 -16.08
CA ALA A 56 6.16 0.32 -15.61
C ALA A 56 5.98 0.11 -14.09
N ALA A 57 6.20 1.16 -13.29
CA ALA A 57 5.92 1.10 -11.86
C ALA A 57 4.42 0.91 -11.58
N ALA A 58 3.57 1.59 -12.35
CA ALA A 58 2.12 1.51 -12.20
C ALA A 58 1.61 0.09 -12.48
N THR A 59 2.06 -0.53 -13.58
CA THR A 59 1.63 -1.89 -13.96
C THR A 59 2.07 -2.91 -12.94
N TYR A 60 3.29 -2.81 -12.41
CA TYR A 60 3.75 -3.68 -11.34
C TYR A 60 2.89 -3.52 -10.08
N ALA A 61 2.68 -2.29 -9.61
CA ALA A 61 1.81 -2.04 -8.46
C ALA A 61 0.34 -2.42 -8.70
N GLY A 62 -0.16 -2.28 -9.93
CA GLY A 62 -1.50 -2.74 -10.32
C GLY A 62 -1.64 -4.26 -10.33
N THR A 63 -0.60 -4.99 -10.76
CA THR A 63 -0.58 -6.45 -10.68
C THR A 63 -0.59 -6.94 -9.23
N ALA A 64 0.21 -6.30 -8.36
CA ALA A 64 0.20 -6.57 -6.93
C ALA A 64 -1.17 -6.22 -6.31
N ALA A 65 -1.84 -5.16 -6.76
CA ALA A 65 -3.19 -4.83 -6.29
C ALA A 65 -4.21 -5.92 -6.66
N ILE A 66 -4.08 -6.51 -7.85
CA ILE A 66 -4.90 -7.66 -8.25
C ILE A 66 -4.60 -8.89 -7.40
N GLN A 67 -3.33 -9.15 -7.10
CA GLN A 67 -2.93 -10.21 -6.17
C GLN A 67 -3.58 -10.01 -4.79
N ALA A 68 -3.59 -8.79 -4.25
CA ALA A 68 -4.25 -8.48 -2.99
C ALA A 68 -5.76 -8.79 -3.01
N PHE A 69 -6.46 -8.54 -4.12
CA PHE A 69 -7.87 -8.93 -4.26
C PHE A 69 -8.05 -10.45 -4.23
N ILE A 70 -7.16 -11.19 -4.88
CA ILE A 70 -7.26 -12.64 -4.93
C ILE A 70 -6.97 -13.24 -3.55
N LEU A 71 -5.91 -12.78 -2.86
CA LEU A 71 -5.56 -13.22 -1.52
C LEU A 71 -6.69 -12.99 -0.51
N LEU A 72 -7.37 -11.84 -0.58
CA LEU A 72 -8.50 -11.55 0.28
C LEU A 72 -9.75 -12.37 -0.09
N SER A 73 -10.03 -12.56 -1.37
CA SER A 73 -11.24 -13.26 -1.82
C SER A 73 -11.16 -14.78 -1.66
N ALA A 74 -9.96 -15.35 -1.78
CA ALA A 74 -9.70 -16.77 -1.70
C ALA A 74 -8.95 -17.16 -0.43
N GLN A 75 -9.27 -16.47 0.68
CA GLN A 75 -8.73 -16.81 2.00
C GLN A 75 -9.06 -18.27 2.37
N GLN A 76 -8.07 -18.99 2.91
CA GLN A 76 -8.29 -20.37 3.36
C GLN A 76 -9.42 -20.42 4.39
N LYS A 77 -10.33 -21.38 4.21
CA LYS A 77 -11.34 -21.67 5.23
C LYS A 77 -10.63 -22.32 6.42
N PRO A 78 -10.81 -21.80 7.65
CA PRO A 78 -10.24 -22.43 8.84
C PRO A 78 -10.67 -23.90 8.91
N GLN A 79 -9.70 -24.79 9.08
CA GLN A 79 -9.99 -26.19 9.34
C GLN A 79 -10.59 -26.34 10.75
N SER A 80 -11.47 -27.32 10.94
CA SER A 80 -12.04 -27.58 12.26
C SER A 80 -10.93 -28.04 13.23
N PRO A 81 -10.82 -27.42 14.41
CA PRO A 81 -9.81 -27.81 15.40
C PRO A 81 -10.07 -29.25 15.87
N SER A 82 -9.02 -30.06 15.93
CA SER A 82 -9.08 -31.46 16.36
C SER A 82 -8.07 -31.71 17.48
N PRO A 83 -8.49 -32.30 18.61
CA PRO A 83 -7.56 -32.66 19.67
C PRO A 83 -6.73 -33.88 19.27
N ILE A 84 -5.42 -33.80 19.55
CA ILE A 84 -4.45 -34.88 19.34
C ILE A 84 -3.78 -35.18 20.67
N THR A 85 -3.71 -36.46 21.03
CA THR A 85 -2.98 -36.91 22.22
C THR A 85 -1.51 -37.07 21.88
N ILE A 86 -0.62 -36.48 22.67
CA ILE A 86 0.83 -36.52 22.49
C ILE A 86 1.51 -37.19 23.69
N PRO A 87 2.70 -37.80 23.52
CA PRO A 87 3.47 -38.29 24.66
C PRO A 87 3.83 -37.15 25.62
N PHE A 88 3.60 -37.36 26.91
CA PHE A 88 3.96 -36.39 27.94
C PHE A 88 5.48 -36.27 28.06
N ILE A 89 5.99 -35.04 27.96
CA ILE A 89 7.42 -34.72 28.11
C ILE A 89 7.55 -33.64 29.19
N SER A 90 8.35 -33.91 30.22
CA SER A 90 8.65 -32.94 31.26
C SER A 90 9.54 -31.82 30.73
N ALA A 91 9.38 -30.60 31.25
CA ALA A 91 10.20 -29.43 30.89
C ALA A 91 11.71 -29.64 31.13
N ASN A 92 12.10 -30.53 32.04
CA ASN A 92 13.50 -30.87 32.31
C ASN A 92 13.96 -32.05 31.43
N THR A 93 13.93 -31.88 30.11
CA THR A 93 14.35 -32.89 29.13
C THR A 93 15.61 -32.45 28.39
N SER A 94 16.46 -33.40 28.00
CA SER A 94 17.61 -33.12 27.13
C SER A 94 17.21 -32.85 25.68
N LEU A 95 15.97 -33.18 25.28
CA LEU A 95 15.47 -33.01 23.91
C LEU A 95 15.36 -31.54 23.48
N THR A 96 15.36 -30.60 24.42
CA THR A 96 15.26 -29.16 24.10
C THR A 96 16.48 -28.63 23.33
N SER A 97 17.64 -29.30 23.39
CA SER A 97 18.81 -28.90 22.58
C SER A 97 18.59 -29.12 21.09
N ASP A 98 17.85 -30.18 20.74
CA ASP A 98 17.67 -30.63 19.37
C ASP A 98 16.30 -30.15 18.81
N PHE A 99 15.35 -29.86 19.71
CA PHE A 99 14.00 -29.40 19.42
C PHE A 99 13.69 -28.12 20.22
N PRO A 100 14.04 -26.93 19.71
CA PRO A 100 13.98 -25.68 20.48
C PRO A 100 12.55 -25.28 20.90
N GLU A 101 11.54 -25.58 20.08
CA GLU A 101 10.13 -25.24 20.33
C GLU A 101 9.27 -26.47 20.66
N LEU A 102 9.86 -27.38 21.45
CA LEU A 102 9.22 -28.61 21.91
C LEU A 102 8.00 -28.32 22.80
N VAL A 103 6.90 -29.03 22.55
CA VAL A 103 5.73 -29.01 23.43
C VAL A 103 6.01 -29.85 24.69
N THR A 104 5.93 -29.22 25.85
CA THR A 104 6.21 -29.85 27.16
C THR A 104 5.05 -29.63 28.14
N GLU A 105 5.01 -30.43 29.20
CA GLU A 105 4.02 -30.34 30.30
C GLU A 105 2.55 -30.53 29.88
N THR A 106 2.29 -31.09 28.70
CA THR A 106 0.95 -31.43 28.23
C THR A 106 0.92 -32.78 27.53
N ASP A 107 -0.24 -33.44 27.57
CA ASP A 107 -0.53 -34.74 26.93
C ASP A 107 -1.52 -34.62 25.76
N TYR A 108 -2.00 -33.41 25.48
CA TYR A 108 -2.82 -33.11 24.31
C TYR A 108 -2.50 -31.74 23.71
N ILE A 109 -2.76 -31.62 22.41
CA ILE A 109 -2.72 -30.35 21.67
C ILE A 109 -3.96 -30.23 20.80
N VAL A 110 -4.33 -29.00 20.47
CA VAL A 110 -5.41 -28.71 19.51
C VAL A 110 -4.79 -28.34 18.18
N LEU A 111 -4.95 -29.21 17.18
CA LEU A 111 -4.43 -29.00 15.85
C LEU A 111 -5.51 -28.40 14.94
N ALA A 112 -5.19 -27.28 14.32
CA ALA A 112 -5.95 -26.70 13.21
C ALA A 112 -4.96 -26.36 12.08
N PRO A 113 -4.83 -27.22 11.06
CA PRO A 113 -3.88 -27.00 9.97
C PRO A 113 -4.18 -25.70 9.22
N ALA A 114 -3.16 -24.88 9.05
CA ALA A 114 -3.19 -23.63 8.29
C ALA A 114 -1.81 -23.37 7.67
N SER A 115 -1.77 -22.50 6.66
CA SER A 115 -0.53 -22.02 6.05
C SER A 115 -0.54 -20.49 5.95
N LEU A 116 0.66 -19.90 6.02
CA LEU A 116 0.90 -18.48 5.78
C LEU A 116 1.26 -18.25 4.32
N GLU A 117 0.96 -17.06 3.81
CA GLU A 117 1.33 -16.64 2.45
C GLU A 117 2.25 -15.43 2.54
N LEU A 118 3.56 -15.65 2.33
CA LEU A 118 4.56 -14.59 2.46
C LEU A 118 4.48 -13.55 1.33
N ASP A 119 3.82 -13.88 0.21
CA ASP A 119 3.53 -12.88 -0.83
C ASP A 119 2.65 -11.74 -0.31
N ALA A 120 1.85 -11.97 0.73
CA ALA A 120 0.95 -10.95 1.25
C ALA A 120 1.70 -9.71 1.76
N ASP A 121 2.82 -9.90 2.45
CA ASP A 121 3.62 -8.80 2.98
C ASP A 121 4.40 -8.08 1.87
N ALA A 122 4.91 -8.82 0.88
CA ALA A 122 5.56 -8.25 -0.30
C ALA A 122 4.57 -7.41 -1.14
N VAL A 123 3.36 -7.93 -1.36
CA VAL A 123 2.27 -7.24 -2.06
C VAL A 123 1.83 -6.00 -1.29
N LEU A 124 1.70 -6.07 0.03
CA LEU A 124 1.39 -4.93 0.88
C LEU A 124 2.44 -3.81 0.69
N ALA A 125 3.73 -4.16 0.71
CA ALA A 125 4.82 -3.21 0.51
C ALA A 125 4.71 -2.48 -0.85
N ILE A 126 4.47 -3.23 -1.93
CA ILE A 126 4.39 -2.68 -3.29
C ILE A 126 3.17 -1.79 -3.46
N VAL A 127 1.98 -2.27 -3.09
CA VAL A 127 0.71 -1.60 -3.39
C VAL A 127 0.54 -0.33 -2.56
N VAL A 128 0.91 -0.38 -1.27
CA VAL A 128 0.86 0.80 -0.40
C VAL A 128 1.90 1.84 -0.83
N THR A 129 3.12 1.41 -1.17
CA THR A 129 4.15 2.34 -1.70
C THR A 129 3.70 2.98 -2.99
N GLY A 130 3.15 2.19 -3.93
CA GLY A 130 2.57 2.68 -5.17
C GLY A 130 1.51 3.74 -4.90
N TYR A 131 0.53 3.44 -4.04
CA TYR A 131 -0.52 4.40 -3.70
C TYR A 131 0.03 5.70 -3.07
N LEU A 132 0.95 5.59 -2.12
CA LEU A 132 1.55 6.75 -1.44
C LEU A 132 2.37 7.64 -2.38
N VAL A 133 2.92 7.10 -3.45
CA VAL A 133 3.72 7.83 -4.45
C VAL A 133 2.86 8.43 -5.56
N PHE A 134 1.92 7.64 -6.09
CA PHE A 134 1.12 8.04 -7.25
C PHE A 134 0.17 9.19 -6.94
N LEU A 135 -0.35 9.24 -5.71
CA LEU A 135 -1.30 10.28 -5.33
C LEU A 135 -0.63 11.68 -5.26
N PRO A 136 0.50 11.87 -4.54
CA PRO A 136 1.26 13.11 -4.61
C PRO A 136 1.71 13.48 -6.02
N LEU A 137 2.14 12.50 -6.84
CA LEU A 137 2.51 12.77 -8.24
C LEU A 137 1.33 13.33 -9.06
N GLN A 138 0.12 12.80 -8.86
CA GLN A 138 -1.10 13.32 -9.49
C GLN A 138 -1.48 14.73 -8.99
N ALA A 139 -1.17 15.04 -7.73
CA ALA A 139 -1.40 16.36 -7.15
C ALA A 139 -0.37 17.42 -7.61
N TRP A 140 0.89 17.04 -7.80
CA TRP A 140 1.99 17.99 -8.06
C TRP A 140 2.38 18.13 -9.53
N SER A 141 2.12 17.12 -10.38
CA SER A 141 2.59 17.14 -11.76
C SER A 141 1.55 17.67 -12.74
N ARG A 142 1.80 18.88 -13.25
CA ARG A 142 0.98 19.49 -14.31
C ARG A 142 1.10 18.75 -15.66
N VAL A 143 2.26 18.14 -15.92
CA VAL A 143 2.53 17.37 -17.15
C VAL A 143 1.64 16.12 -17.22
N LEU A 144 1.39 15.48 -16.07
CA LEU A 144 0.58 14.27 -15.99
C LEU A 144 -0.93 14.55 -16.01
N THR A 145 -1.34 15.79 -15.71
CA THR A 145 -2.76 16.18 -15.63
C THR A 145 -3.21 17.07 -16.79
N HIS A 146 -2.35 17.30 -17.79
CA HIS A 146 -2.67 18.23 -18.88
C HIS A 146 -3.72 17.65 -19.82
N ASP A 147 -3.54 16.40 -20.26
CA ASP A 147 -4.49 15.70 -21.11
C ASP A 147 -5.58 15.04 -20.26
N ARG A 148 -6.84 15.17 -20.69
CA ARG A 148 -7.97 14.54 -19.97
C ARG A 148 -7.87 13.02 -19.93
N ALA A 149 -7.38 12.39 -21.00
CA ALA A 149 -7.16 10.95 -21.08
C ALA A 149 -6.05 10.48 -20.12
N ARG A 150 -4.94 11.22 -20.02
CA ARG A 150 -3.88 10.94 -19.03
C ARG A 150 -4.40 11.10 -17.61
N ASN A 151 -5.16 12.15 -17.33
CA ASN A 151 -5.74 12.38 -16.02
C ASN A 151 -6.70 11.22 -15.63
N LEU A 152 -7.54 10.74 -16.55
CA LEU A 152 -8.39 9.57 -16.34
C LEU A 152 -7.57 8.31 -16.04
N LEU A 153 -6.51 8.07 -16.82
CA LEU A 153 -5.61 6.94 -16.61
C LEU A 153 -5.03 6.96 -15.18
N PHE A 154 -4.47 8.09 -14.75
CA PHE A 154 -3.94 8.23 -13.39
C PHE A 154 -4.99 8.01 -12.31
N TYR A 155 -6.24 8.45 -12.53
CA TYR A 155 -7.32 8.15 -11.59
C TYR A 155 -7.61 6.65 -11.49
N LEU A 156 -7.66 5.94 -12.62
CA LEU A 156 -7.89 4.49 -12.61
C LEU A 156 -6.76 3.75 -11.88
N TRP A 157 -5.51 4.13 -12.12
CA TRP A 157 -4.35 3.58 -11.39
C TRP A 157 -4.46 3.84 -9.89
N ASN A 158 -4.79 5.06 -9.48
CA ASN A 158 -4.95 5.41 -8.07
C ASN A 158 -6.10 4.65 -7.40
N ILE A 159 -7.24 4.49 -8.07
CA ILE A 159 -8.38 3.72 -7.56
C ILE A 159 -7.98 2.25 -7.40
N LEU A 160 -7.29 1.69 -8.40
CA LEU A 160 -6.82 0.30 -8.36
C LEU A 160 -5.85 0.07 -7.20
N MET A 161 -4.84 0.93 -7.03
CA MET A 161 -3.88 0.83 -5.93
C MET A 161 -4.50 1.08 -4.57
N LEU A 162 -5.46 2.01 -4.45
CA LEU A 162 -6.21 2.23 -3.21
C LEU A 162 -6.99 0.98 -2.80
N ALA A 163 -7.77 0.44 -3.74
CA ALA A 163 -8.57 -0.74 -3.49
C ALA A 163 -7.69 -1.96 -3.16
N GLY A 164 -6.57 -2.14 -3.86
CA GLY A 164 -5.55 -3.16 -3.52
C GLY A 164 -4.93 -2.94 -2.14
N SER A 165 -4.62 -1.68 -1.76
CA SER A 165 -4.06 -1.35 -0.45
C SER A 165 -5.04 -1.70 0.67
N ILE A 166 -6.32 -1.37 0.50
CA ILE A 166 -7.38 -1.74 1.46
C ILE A 166 -7.46 -3.26 1.60
N CYS A 167 -7.42 -4.00 0.48
CA CYS A 167 -7.48 -5.46 0.52
C CYS A 167 -6.26 -6.07 1.22
N ALA A 168 -5.05 -5.59 0.90
CA ALA A 168 -3.82 -6.05 1.55
C ALA A 168 -3.82 -5.75 3.06
N LEU A 169 -4.29 -4.56 3.47
CA LEU A 169 -4.40 -4.19 4.88
C LEU A 169 -5.43 -5.04 5.64
N ILE A 170 -6.59 -5.31 5.03
CA ILE A 170 -7.61 -6.19 5.64
C ILE A 170 -7.04 -7.61 5.77
N TYR A 171 -6.34 -8.11 4.75
CA TYR A 171 -5.70 -9.41 4.80
C TYR A 171 -4.65 -9.47 5.92
N ALA A 172 -3.72 -8.51 5.97
CA ALA A 172 -2.68 -8.42 7.00
C ALA A 172 -3.26 -8.33 8.43
N ALA A 173 -4.40 -7.63 8.61
CA ALA A 173 -5.10 -7.57 9.90
C ALA A 173 -5.71 -8.92 10.32
N ARG A 174 -5.94 -9.84 9.38
CA ARG A 174 -6.49 -11.19 9.64
C ARG A 174 -5.43 -12.28 9.83
N VAL A 175 -4.22 -12.11 9.28
CA VAL A 175 -3.07 -13.02 9.45
C VAL A 175 -2.79 -13.43 10.92
N PRO A 176 -2.83 -12.54 11.93
CA PRO A 176 -2.57 -12.94 13.32
C PRO A 176 -3.58 -13.93 13.91
N ASN A 177 -4.67 -14.25 13.21
CA ASN A 177 -5.61 -15.29 13.63
C ASN A 177 -5.24 -16.70 13.12
N THR A 178 -4.07 -16.86 12.51
CA THR A 178 -3.59 -18.18 12.09
C THR A 178 -3.24 -19.01 13.33
N PRO A 179 -3.82 -20.22 13.48
CA PRO A 179 -3.54 -21.06 14.63
C PRO A 179 -2.08 -21.54 14.61
N THR A 180 -1.52 -21.83 15.79
CA THR A 180 -0.20 -22.44 15.91
C THR A 180 -0.15 -23.77 15.17
N GLN A 181 0.86 -23.95 14.32
CA GLN A 181 1.09 -25.19 13.59
C GLN A 181 2.07 -26.08 14.36
N TYR A 182 1.96 -27.39 14.15
CA TYR A 182 2.80 -28.38 14.82
C TYR A 182 3.34 -29.37 13.79
N MET A 183 4.59 -29.78 13.99
CA MET A 183 5.20 -30.92 13.33
C MET A 183 5.39 -32.04 14.36
N PHE A 184 5.26 -33.29 13.92
CA PHE A 184 5.53 -34.45 14.75
C PHE A 184 6.75 -35.17 14.22
N CYS A 185 7.72 -35.46 15.09
CA CYS A 185 9.01 -36.00 14.69
C CYS A 185 9.43 -37.17 15.58
N TYR A 186 10.36 -38.00 15.11
CA TYR A 186 11.04 -38.97 15.97
C TYR A 186 11.99 -38.23 16.94
N PRO A 187 12.09 -38.66 18.21
CA PRO A 187 12.95 -37.99 19.20
C PRO A 187 14.45 -38.13 18.92
N ASP A 188 14.86 -39.19 18.21
CA ASP A 188 16.27 -39.53 18.03
C ASP A 188 16.89 -38.89 16.77
N ILE A 189 16.07 -38.26 15.93
CA ILE A 189 16.50 -37.66 14.66
C ILE A 189 15.98 -36.23 14.60
N PRO A 190 16.85 -35.21 14.65
CA PRO A 190 16.42 -33.82 14.56
C PRO A 190 15.80 -33.53 13.18
N PRO A 191 14.79 -32.65 13.11
CA PRO A 191 14.18 -32.21 11.86
C PRO A 191 15.18 -31.43 11.02
N TYR A 192 14.95 -31.37 9.70
CA TYR A 192 15.60 -30.37 8.87
C TYR A 192 15.08 -28.96 9.21
N ASP A 193 15.90 -27.94 8.95
CA ASP A 193 15.52 -26.54 9.19
C ASP A 193 14.28 -26.13 8.38
N ASP A 194 14.17 -26.62 7.13
CA ASP A 194 13.07 -26.37 6.20
C ASP A 194 12.80 -27.65 5.38
N THR A 195 11.54 -28.09 5.33
CA THR A 195 11.08 -29.18 4.46
C THR A 195 9.92 -28.73 3.57
N SER A 196 9.94 -29.15 2.30
CA SER A 196 8.86 -28.88 1.36
C SER A 196 7.82 -30.00 1.37
N SER A 197 6.61 -29.68 0.94
CA SER A 197 5.52 -30.64 0.73
C SER A 197 5.66 -31.47 -0.55
N ASP A 198 6.80 -31.42 -1.24
CA ASP A 198 7.03 -32.23 -2.43
C ASP A 198 7.08 -33.72 -2.05
N GLY A 199 6.33 -34.54 -2.79
CA GLY A 199 6.09 -35.93 -2.43
C GLY A 199 5.03 -36.18 -1.36
N TRP A 200 4.46 -35.13 -0.73
CA TRP A 200 3.37 -35.30 0.24
C TRP A 200 2.10 -35.87 -0.41
N GLN A 201 1.50 -36.90 0.21
CA GLN A 201 0.28 -37.52 -0.29
C GLN A 201 -0.89 -37.34 0.68
N SER A 202 -2.06 -36.97 0.15
CA SER A 202 -3.29 -36.83 0.95
C SER A 202 -3.78 -38.15 1.56
N SER A 203 -3.34 -39.29 1.00
CA SER A 203 -3.58 -40.65 1.52
C SER A 203 -2.95 -40.90 2.88
N TRP A 204 -1.92 -40.14 3.28
CA TRP A 204 -1.29 -40.24 4.61
C TRP A 204 -2.15 -39.70 5.73
N ARG A 205 -3.30 -39.10 5.40
CA ARG A 205 -4.38 -38.84 6.35
C ARG A 205 -5.43 -39.93 6.23
N THR A 206 -5.41 -40.89 7.16
CA THR A 206 -6.29 -42.08 7.09
C THR A 206 -7.70 -41.80 7.58
N SER A 207 -7.85 -41.09 8.70
CA SER A 207 -9.18 -40.70 9.22
C SER A 207 -9.13 -39.42 10.05
N THR A 208 -8.74 -39.52 11.33
CA THR A 208 -8.56 -38.38 12.24
C THR A 208 -7.09 -37.97 12.29
N TRP A 209 -6.82 -36.74 12.72
CA TRP A 209 -5.43 -36.33 12.93
C TRP A 209 -4.74 -37.17 14.00
N ASN A 210 -5.46 -37.51 15.07
CA ASN A 210 -4.92 -38.34 16.14
C ASN A 210 -4.52 -39.74 15.64
N SER A 211 -5.42 -40.44 14.95
CA SER A 211 -5.11 -41.76 14.40
C SER A 211 -3.99 -41.72 13.37
N SER A 212 -3.96 -40.72 12.48
CA SER A 212 -2.95 -40.63 11.42
C SER A 212 -1.54 -40.42 11.98
N VAL A 213 -1.39 -39.58 13.01
CA VAL A 213 -0.10 -39.36 13.69
C VAL A 213 0.33 -40.64 14.42
N TRP A 214 -0.54 -41.23 15.24
CA TRP A 214 -0.19 -42.44 15.98
C TRP A 214 0.12 -43.64 15.07
N GLU A 215 -0.62 -43.81 13.98
CA GLU A 215 -0.39 -44.87 12.99
C GLU A 215 0.96 -44.69 12.28
N THR A 216 1.31 -43.44 11.93
CA THR A 216 2.60 -43.10 11.32
C THR A 216 3.78 -43.51 12.20
N PHE A 217 3.76 -43.16 13.50
CA PHE A 217 4.89 -43.41 14.39
C PHE A 217 4.87 -44.81 15.06
N SER A 218 3.74 -45.51 15.03
CA SER A 218 3.65 -46.90 15.52
C SER A 218 4.00 -47.95 14.45
N ASN A 219 3.91 -47.59 13.17
CA ASN A 219 4.19 -48.49 12.06
C ASN A 219 5.35 -47.98 11.18
N ILE A 220 6.52 -48.60 11.35
CA ILE A 220 7.76 -48.28 10.62
C ILE A 220 7.55 -48.32 9.09
N SER A 221 6.70 -49.22 8.59
CA SER A 221 6.44 -49.33 7.14
C SER A 221 5.67 -48.12 6.57
N VAL A 222 4.78 -47.51 7.37
CA VAL A 222 4.05 -46.30 6.98
C VAL A 222 4.96 -45.09 7.07
N TRP A 223 5.77 -45.00 8.13
CA TRP A 223 6.77 -43.94 8.24
C TRP A 223 7.77 -43.97 7.08
N GLY A 224 8.27 -45.15 6.70
CA GLY A 224 9.17 -45.30 5.56
C GLY A 224 8.57 -44.87 4.21
N GLN A 225 7.24 -44.74 4.09
CA GLN A 225 6.58 -44.22 2.90
C GLN A 225 6.50 -42.69 2.84
N ILE A 226 6.60 -42.00 3.98
CA ILE A 226 6.55 -40.53 4.04
C ILE A 226 7.79 -39.93 3.41
N GLY A 227 8.93 -40.61 3.53
CA GLY A 227 10.20 -40.14 2.96
C GLY A 227 10.78 -38.89 3.64
N ASP A 228 10.21 -38.49 4.79
CA ASP A 228 10.64 -37.34 5.60
C ASP A 228 10.78 -37.78 7.09
N ILE A 229 11.54 -37.00 7.87
CA ILE A 229 11.81 -37.23 9.30
C ILE A 229 10.58 -36.91 10.14
N CYS A 230 9.77 -35.94 9.69
CA CYS A 230 8.63 -35.42 10.44
C CYS A 230 7.32 -35.49 9.64
N TYR A 231 6.23 -35.74 10.36
CA TYR A 231 4.87 -35.64 9.85
C TYR A 231 4.37 -34.21 10.02
N ASN A 232 4.03 -33.55 8.90
CA ASN A 232 3.61 -32.15 8.84
C ASN A 232 2.13 -32.02 8.42
N PRO A 233 1.19 -31.91 9.36
CA PRO A 233 -0.24 -31.80 9.06
C PRO A 233 -0.64 -30.63 8.15
N CYS A 234 0.14 -29.54 8.18
CA CYS A 234 -0.11 -28.37 7.35
C CYS A 234 0.04 -28.63 5.85
N PHE A 235 0.76 -29.69 5.44
CA PHE A 235 0.89 -30.10 4.02
C PHE A 235 -0.42 -30.59 3.38
N ASN A 236 -1.44 -30.82 4.21
CA ASN A 236 -2.80 -31.08 3.74
C ASN A 236 -3.61 -29.80 3.47
N THR A 237 -3.00 -28.62 3.58
CA THR A 237 -3.64 -27.34 3.23
C THR A 237 -3.37 -26.99 1.77
N THR A 238 -4.28 -26.23 1.17
CA THR A 238 -4.13 -25.74 -0.20
C THR A 238 -4.44 -24.26 -0.25
N GLN A 239 -3.72 -23.53 -1.09
CA GLN A 239 -3.93 -22.13 -1.35
C GLN A 239 -4.23 -21.95 -2.84
N ILE A 240 -5.16 -21.06 -3.18
CA ILE A 240 -5.36 -20.68 -4.58
C ILE A 240 -4.04 -20.10 -5.10
N LEU A 241 -3.79 -20.14 -6.40
CA LEU A 241 -2.61 -19.52 -6.99
C LEU A 241 -1.26 -20.18 -6.63
N ARG A 242 -1.24 -21.21 -5.79
CA ARG A 242 -0.03 -21.97 -5.40
C ARG A 242 -0.15 -23.43 -5.79
N GLN A 243 1.00 -24.06 -6.05
CA GLN A 243 1.06 -25.51 -6.21
C GLN A 243 1.07 -26.15 -4.82
N GLN A 244 0.37 -27.28 -4.65
CA GLN A 244 0.31 -27.94 -3.35
C GLN A 244 1.68 -28.43 -2.85
N THR A 245 2.62 -28.72 -3.77
CA THR A 245 3.99 -29.18 -3.49
C THR A 245 4.98 -28.05 -3.18
N SER A 246 4.53 -26.78 -3.16
CA SER A 246 5.38 -25.61 -2.87
C SER A 246 5.18 -25.07 -1.46
N LEU A 247 4.54 -25.83 -0.57
CA LEU A 247 4.34 -25.43 0.81
C LEU A 247 5.57 -25.88 1.63
N HIS A 248 6.07 -25.00 2.47
CA HIS A 248 7.23 -25.27 3.31
C HIS A 248 6.83 -25.36 4.79
N SER A 249 7.54 -26.19 5.55
CA SER A 249 7.45 -26.31 7.00
C SER A 249 8.84 -26.05 7.56
N ALA A 250 9.00 -24.96 8.30
CA ALA A 250 10.27 -24.60 8.90
C ALA A 250 10.19 -24.68 10.43
N THR A 251 11.28 -25.15 11.03
CA THR A 251 11.39 -25.14 12.48
C THR A 251 11.47 -23.70 13.00
N VAL A 252 10.70 -23.43 14.05
CA VAL A 252 10.71 -22.14 14.73
C VAL A 252 11.98 -22.11 15.59
N THR A 253 13.09 -21.59 15.05
CA THR A 253 14.28 -21.26 15.84
C THR A 253 14.12 -19.86 16.46
N GLU A 254 14.85 -19.54 17.53
CA GLU A 254 14.80 -18.20 18.16
C GLU A 254 15.04 -17.04 17.17
N ASP A 255 15.73 -17.31 16.05
CA ASP A 255 15.96 -16.38 14.93
C ASP A 255 14.86 -16.41 13.84
N SER A 256 14.19 -17.55 13.62
CA SER A 256 13.12 -17.73 12.62
C SER A 256 11.71 -17.64 13.21
N ALA A 257 11.60 -17.52 14.53
CA ALA A 257 10.35 -17.36 15.22
C ALA A 257 9.72 -16.04 14.81
N ALA A 258 8.52 -16.12 14.24
CA ALA A 258 7.59 -15.00 14.27
C ALA A 258 7.65 -14.39 15.70
N PRO A 259 7.91 -13.08 15.82
CA PRO A 259 8.74 -12.54 16.89
C PRO A 259 7.97 -12.48 18.20
N SER A 260 8.09 -13.52 19.02
CA SER A 260 7.81 -13.45 20.45
C SER A 260 9.11 -13.54 21.23
N SER A 261 9.58 -12.40 21.76
CA SER A 261 10.49 -12.22 22.90
C SER A 261 11.53 -11.12 22.62
N HIS A 262 11.22 -9.85 22.91
CA HIS A 262 11.41 -9.13 24.18
C HIS A 262 12.69 -8.25 24.20
N GLY A 263 12.49 -6.94 24.00
CA GLY A 263 13.50 -5.90 24.22
C GLY A 263 13.41 -4.76 23.20
N PHE A 264 13.86 -5.01 21.98
CA PHE A 264 13.89 -4.03 20.89
C PHE A 264 12.56 -3.95 20.11
N TRP A 265 11.87 -5.09 19.95
CA TRP A 265 10.60 -5.20 19.22
C TRP A 265 9.43 -4.47 19.86
N ASN A 266 9.38 -4.29 21.19
CA ASN A 266 8.39 -3.41 21.84
C ASN A 266 8.58 -1.93 21.44
N LYS A 267 9.80 -1.53 21.05
CA LYS A 267 10.11 -0.20 20.52
C LYS A 267 9.67 -0.04 19.05
N ILE A 268 9.65 -1.12 18.27
CA ILE A 268 9.19 -1.17 16.87
C ILE A 268 7.68 -1.44 16.75
N LEU A 269 7.06 -2.14 17.71
CA LEU A 269 5.59 -2.25 17.82
C LEU A 269 4.95 -0.86 18.01
N TYR A 270 5.69 0.06 18.66
CA TYR A 270 5.37 1.50 18.70
C TYR A 270 5.47 2.16 17.31
N SER A 271 6.35 1.68 16.42
CA SER A 271 6.50 2.13 15.04
C SER A 271 5.36 1.67 14.13
N LYS A 272 4.85 0.43 14.25
CA LYS A 272 3.74 -0.09 13.41
C LYS A 272 2.52 0.86 13.45
N ARG A 273 2.06 1.22 14.66
CA ARG A 273 0.92 2.14 14.84
C ARG A 273 1.21 3.54 14.32
N TYR A 274 2.43 4.01 14.49
CA TYR A 274 2.87 5.32 14.01
C TYR A 274 2.91 5.38 12.47
N ILE A 275 3.48 4.36 11.82
CA ILE A 275 3.54 4.24 10.37
C ILE A 275 2.14 4.18 9.77
N TYR A 276 1.25 3.32 10.31
CA TYR A 276 -0.15 3.28 9.83
C TYR A 276 -0.88 4.61 10.06
N SER A 277 -0.63 5.30 11.19
CA SER A 277 -1.20 6.62 11.45
C SER A 277 -0.72 7.67 10.45
N LEU A 278 0.57 7.65 10.08
CA LEU A 278 1.12 8.50 9.03
C LEU A 278 0.54 8.19 7.65
N ILE A 279 0.36 6.92 7.31
CA ILE A 279 -0.29 6.50 6.06
C ILE A 279 -1.72 7.03 6.01
N ILE A 280 -2.50 6.84 7.07
CA ILE A 280 -3.89 7.32 7.17
C ILE A 280 -3.92 8.85 7.05
N LEU A 281 -3.04 9.56 7.76
CA LEU A 281 -2.95 11.02 7.67
C LEU A 281 -2.60 11.47 6.24
N CYS A 282 -1.62 10.82 5.61
CA CYS A 282 -1.22 11.09 4.24
C CYS A 282 -2.38 10.85 3.27
N LEU A 283 -3.11 9.75 3.43
CA LEU A 283 -4.29 9.40 2.64
C LEU A 283 -5.38 10.47 2.78
N VAL A 284 -5.74 10.85 4.01
CA VAL A 284 -6.78 11.86 4.28
C VAL A 284 -6.42 13.19 3.63
N LEU A 285 -5.20 13.67 3.83
CA LEU A 285 -4.74 14.95 3.25
C LEU A 285 -4.75 14.93 1.73
N ASN A 286 -4.32 13.82 1.14
CA ASN A 286 -4.28 13.66 -0.31
C ASN A 286 -5.69 13.49 -0.92
N CYS A 287 -6.59 12.78 -0.24
CA CYS A 287 -8.01 12.72 -0.61
C CYS A 287 -8.66 14.11 -0.55
N LEU A 288 -8.38 14.90 0.49
CA LEU A 288 -8.86 16.29 0.58
C LEU A 288 -8.36 17.11 -0.62
N LEU A 289 -7.07 17.03 -0.97
CA LEU A 289 -6.51 17.72 -2.13
C LEU A 289 -7.17 17.29 -3.46
N LEU A 290 -7.47 16.00 -3.62
CA LEU A 290 -8.21 15.50 -4.79
C LEU A 290 -9.65 16.01 -4.83
N VAL A 291 -10.36 16.00 -3.70
CA VAL A 291 -11.74 16.52 -3.60
C VAL A 291 -11.79 18.01 -3.95
N PHE A 292 -10.83 18.80 -3.49
CA PHE A 292 -10.73 20.22 -3.86
C PHE A 292 -10.45 20.45 -5.34
N LYS A 293 -9.79 19.50 -6.01
CA LYS A 293 -9.57 19.55 -7.47
C LYS A 293 -10.85 19.25 -8.27
N PHE A 294 -11.77 18.46 -7.70
CA PHE A 294 -13.05 18.09 -8.34
C PHE A 294 -14.21 19.04 -8.05
N LEU A 295 -14.22 19.66 -6.86
CA LEU A 295 -15.23 20.66 -6.55
C LEU A 295 -15.09 21.84 -7.53
N PRO A 296 -16.19 22.41 -8.05
CA PRO A 296 -16.20 23.57 -8.95
C PRO A 296 -15.86 24.87 -8.20
N TYR A 297 -14.84 24.81 -7.36
CA TYR A 297 -14.36 25.91 -6.56
C TYR A 297 -13.21 26.56 -7.33
N LYS A 298 -13.47 27.78 -7.85
CA LYS A 298 -12.44 28.63 -8.49
C LYS A 298 -11.46 29.12 -7.43
N SER A 299 -10.60 28.24 -6.91
CA SER A 299 -9.47 28.64 -6.08
C SER A 299 -8.52 29.52 -6.90
N ARG A 300 -8.05 30.63 -6.32
CA ARG A 300 -7.13 31.58 -7.00
C ARG A 300 -5.68 31.09 -7.01
N ILE A 301 -5.40 29.97 -6.36
CA ILE A 301 -4.05 29.44 -6.21
C ILE A 301 -3.77 28.49 -7.38
N PRO A 302 -2.81 28.81 -8.26
CA PRO A 302 -2.35 27.86 -9.27
C PRO A 302 -1.64 26.71 -8.55
N SER A 303 -2.34 25.59 -8.41
CA SER A 303 -2.01 24.43 -7.56
C SER A 303 -0.72 23.67 -7.92
N SER A 304 0.06 24.12 -8.91
CA SER A 304 1.03 23.26 -9.58
C SER A 304 2.50 23.65 -9.45
N GLN A 305 2.86 24.84 -8.94
CA GLN A 305 4.29 25.20 -8.76
C GLN A 305 4.52 26.12 -7.54
N ILE A 306 5.20 25.61 -6.51
CA ILE A 306 5.62 26.40 -5.32
C ILE A 306 6.47 27.60 -5.74
N VAL A 307 7.32 27.48 -6.76
CA VAL A 307 8.15 28.59 -7.24
C VAL A 307 7.28 29.73 -7.79
N VAL A 308 6.19 29.41 -8.49
CA VAL A 308 5.23 30.40 -8.99
C VAL A 308 4.41 30.99 -7.85
N ILE A 309 3.98 30.17 -6.88
CA ILE A 309 3.29 30.62 -5.67
C ILE A 309 4.19 31.57 -4.85
N TRP A 310 5.45 31.20 -4.66
CA TRP A 310 6.45 31.96 -3.91
C TRP A 310 6.82 33.26 -4.62
N LYS A 311 6.94 33.24 -5.95
CA LYS A 311 7.16 34.43 -6.78
C LYS A 311 5.93 35.35 -6.79
N SER A 312 4.73 34.77 -6.71
CA SER A 312 3.44 35.49 -6.70
C SER A 312 2.93 35.83 -5.29
N ARG A 313 3.69 35.50 -4.23
CA ARG A 313 3.24 35.62 -2.83
C ARG A 313 2.73 37.00 -2.46
N ARG A 314 3.37 38.06 -2.99
CA ARG A 314 2.92 39.45 -2.79
C ARG A 314 1.59 39.74 -3.48
N LYS A 315 1.36 39.20 -4.68
CA LYS A 315 0.08 39.37 -5.40
C LYS A 315 -1.05 38.60 -4.71
N ILE A 316 -0.79 37.37 -4.25
CA ILE A 316 -1.76 36.55 -3.50
C ILE A 316 -2.11 37.22 -2.17
N TRP A 317 -1.09 37.67 -1.43
CA TRP A 317 -1.28 38.37 -0.16
C TRP A 317 -1.99 39.72 -0.32
N ASN A 318 -1.68 40.46 -1.38
CA ASN A 318 -2.35 41.72 -1.67
C ASN A 318 -3.81 41.49 -2.08
N GLY A 319 -4.12 40.48 -2.89
CA GLY A 319 -5.50 40.12 -3.24
C GLY A 319 -6.32 39.67 -2.02
N PHE A 320 -5.71 38.91 -1.11
CA PHE A 320 -6.33 38.53 0.16
C PHE A 320 -6.59 39.74 1.06
N LYS A 321 -5.61 40.64 1.15
CA LYS A 321 -5.71 41.90 1.90
C LYS A 321 -6.78 42.82 1.30
N GLU A 322 -6.92 42.84 -0.02
CA GLU A 322 -7.94 43.59 -0.75
C GLU A 322 -9.33 43.01 -0.53
N ASP A 323 -9.54 41.70 -0.60
CA ASP A 323 -10.85 41.08 -0.35
C ASP A 323 -11.31 41.29 1.11
N VAL A 324 -10.39 41.15 2.08
CA VAL A 324 -10.67 41.47 3.49
C VAL A 324 -10.97 42.96 3.66
N ARG A 325 -10.24 43.85 2.97
CA ARG A 325 -10.47 45.29 3.02
C ARG A 325 -11.79 45.70 2.36
N HIS A 326 -12.16 45.10 1.24
CA HIS A 326 -13.43 45.34 0.55
C HIS A 326 -14.64 44.83 1.35
N GLY A 327 -14.50 43.70 2.03
CA GLY A 327 -15.51 43.21 2.99
C GLY A 327 -15.69 44.12 4.21
N ILE A 328 -14.63 44.84 4.63
CA ILE A 328 -14.65 45.77 5.77
C ILE A 328 -15.15 47.17 5.38
N GLN A 329 -14.89 47.65 4.16
CA GLN A 329 -15.15 49.05 3.77
C GLN A 329 -16.53 49.33 3.16
N ARG A 330 -17.21 48.34 2.57
CA ARG A 330 -18.55 48.55 1.97
C ARG A 330 -19.73 48.83 2.91
N PRO A 331 -19.73 48.56 4.23
CA PRO A 331 -20.86 48.95 5.07
C PRO A 331 -20.89 50.44 5.44
N LEU A 332 -19.96 51.27 4.94
CA LEU A 332 -19.88 52.70 5.27
C LEU A 332 -20.41 53.66 4.20
N ASP A 333 -20.67 53.20 2.97
CA ASP A 333 -21.10 54.07 1.87
C ASP A 333 -22.59 53.95 1.50
N GLU A 334 -23.38 53.10 2.19
CA GLU A 334 -24.85 53.14 2.08
C GLU A 334 -25.40 54.22 3.03
N LYS A 335 -25.24 55.49 2.64
CA LYS A 335 -26.05 56.58 3.17
C LYS A 335 -27.42 56.56 2.48
N PRO A 336 -28.55 56.39 3.19
CA PRO A 336 -29.84 56.73 2.63
C PRO A 336 -29.91 58.25 2.42
N GLY A 337 -30.47 58.65 1.28
CA GLY A 337 -30.62 60.04 0.89
C GLY A 337 -31.42 60.87 1.88
N ASN A 338 -31.11 62.17 1.87
CA ASN A 338 -31.74 63.25 2.62
C ASN A 338 -33.28 63.25 2.55
N GLU A 339 -33.94 63.32 3.71
CA GLU A 339 -35.14 64.15 3.90
C GLU A 339 -35.04 64.89 5.24
N GLU A 340 -35.42 66.16 5.22
CA GLU A 340 -35.30 67.17 6.28
C GLU A 340 -36.33 66.97 7.42
N GLY A 341 -35.98 67.31 8.67
CA GLY A 341 -36.97 67.81 9.64
C GLY A 341 -36.86 67.39 11.13
N ARG A 342 -36.39 68.34 11.96
CA ARG A 342 -36.69 68.61 13.41
C ARG A 342 -36.24 67.64 14.54
N THR A 343 -35.22 68.13 15.27
CA THR A 343 -35.03 68.25 16.74
C THR A 343 -35.79 67.34 17.72
N VAL A 344 -35.07 66.64 18.61
CA VAL A 344 -35.09 66.72 20.12
C VAL A 344 -33.87 65.96 20.71
N ALA A 345 -33.35 66.44 21.84
CA ALA A 345 -32.11 66.03 22.52
C ALA A 345 -32.21 64.79 23.46
N TYR A 346 -31.18 63.91 23.36
CA TYR A 346 -30.43 63.08 24.35
C TYR A 346 -31.14 62.32 25.53
N PRO A 347 -30.68 61.10 25.95
CA PRO A 347 -29.29 60.86 26.35
C PRO A 347 -28.60 59.58 25.85
N ALA A 348 -27.27 59.64 25.92
CA ALA A 348 -26.30 58.63 25.54
C ALA A 348 -26.60 57.24 26.16
N LYS A 349 -27.04 56.31 25.32
CA LYS A 349 -27.08 54.88 25.64
C LYS A 349 -25.75 54.27 25.23
N LYS A 350 -25.07 53.63 26.18
CA LYS A 350 -23.84 52.82 26.01
C LYS A 350 -23.81 52.15 24.63
N GLN A 351 -23.00 52.69 23.72
CA GLN A 351 -22.65 52.04 22.46
C GLN A 351 -21.90 50.76 22.82
N SER A 352 -22.66 49.67 22.88
CA SER A 352 -22.11 48.36 23.18
C SER A 352 -21.17 47.96 22.04
N LEU A 353 -20.08 47.31 22.42
CA LEU A 353 -19.09 46.66 21.54
C LEU A 353 -19.71 45.83 20.40
N TRP A 354 -21.00 45.49 20.50
CA TRP A 354 -21.82 44.80 19.50
C TRP A 354 -22.00 45.55 18.17
N HIS A 355 -22.08 46.89 18.16
CA HIS A 355 -22.11 47.62 16.88
C HIS A 355 -20.77 47.59 16.15
N ARG A 356 -19.67 47.33 16.87
CA ARG A 356 -18.31 47.18 16.33
C ARG A 356 -18.06 45.81 15.71
N LEU A 357 -18.82 44.79 16.11
CA LEU A 357 -18.75 43.40 15.62
C LEU A 357 -19.79 43.11 14.52
N ARG A 358 -20.77 43.99 14.30
CA ARG A 358 -21.81 43.84 13.27
C ARG A 358 -21.29 43.68 11.82
N PRO A 359 -20.19 44.33 11.37
CA PRO A 359 -19.69 44.10 10.00
C PRO A 359 -19.03 42.72 9.82
N PHE A 360 -18.57 42.08 10.91
CA PHE A 360 -17.99 40.73 10.89
C PHE A 360 -19.05 39.60 10.82
N LEU A 361 -20.32 39.90 11.11
CA LEU A 361 -21.42 38.94 11.10
C LEU A 361 -22.28 39.00 9.81
N THR A 362 -21.90 39.82 8.85
CA THR A 362 -22.57 39.87 7.54
C THR A 362 -22.24 38.61 6.76
N TRP A 363 -23.25 37.93 6.19
CA TRP A 363 -23.11 36.69 5.40
C TRP A 363 -21.99 36.77 4.34
N GLN A 364 -21.75 37.96 3.80
CA GLN A 364 -20.70 38.24 2.81
C GLN A 364 -19.28 38.20 3.39
N PHE A 365 -19.08 38.68 4.62
CA PHE A 365 -17.79 38.58 5.32
C PHE A 365 -17.49 37.13 5.70
N VAL A 366 -18.51 36.40 6.17
CA VAL A 366 -18.40 34.96 6.44
C VAL A 366 -18.02 34.22 5.16
N ASN A 367 -18.66 34.51 4.03
CA ASN A 367 -18.34 33.86 2.76
C ASN A 367 -16.90 34.19 2.31
N ALA A 368 -16.48 35.45 2.36
CA ALA A 368 -15.12 35.86 2.01
C ALA A 368 -14.06 35.22 2.93
N PHE A 369 -14.31 35.18 4.24
CA PHE A 369 -13.43 34.54 5.23
C PHE A 369 -13.35 33.01 5.05
N LEU A 370 -14.47 32.39 4.70
CA LEU A 370 -14.54 30.96 4.40
C LEU A 370 -13.75 30.65 3.12
N HIS A 371 -13.87 31.50 2.09
CA HIS A 371 -13.09 31.36 0.86
C HIS A 371 -11.58 31.44 1.12
N VAL A 372 -11.19 32.45 1.87
CA VAL A 372 -9.84 32.69 2.37
C VAL A 372 -9.28 31.50 3.16
N SER A 373 -10.09 30.94 4.06
CA SER A 373 -9.68 29.84 4.93
C SER A 373 -9.53 28.53 4.15
N VAL A 374 -10.38 28.31 3.14
CA VAL A 374 -10.28 27.17 2.23
C VAL A 374 -9.01 27.28 1.38
N ASP A 375 -8.73 28.44 0.77
CA ASP A 375 -7.52 28.65 0.00
C ASP A 375 -6.24 28.50 0.85
N ALA A 376 -6.25 29.00 2.10
CA ALA A 376 -5.15 28.82 3.04
C ALA A 376 -4.98 27.34 3.48
N GLY A 377 -6.09 26.63 3.71
CA GLY A 377 -6.09 25.21 4.05
C GLY A 377 -5.56 24.33 2.90
N ILE A 378 -5.92 24.65 1.66
CA ILE A 378 -5.40 23.99 0.46
C ILE A 378 -3.89 24.21 0.35
N LEU A 379 -3.41 25.45 0.53
CA LEU A 379 -1.98 25.77 0.48
C LEU A 379 -1.20 25.02 1.57
N PHE A 380 -1.72 25.00 2.80
CA PHE A 380 -1.11 24.28 3.91
C PHE A 380 -1.09 22.77 3.66
N GLY A 381 -2.21 22.20 3.19
CA GLY A 381 -2.30 20.78 2.85
C GLY A 381 -1.33 20.38 1.74
N MET A 382 -1.17 21.21 0.70
CA MET A 382 -0.18 20.97 -0.37
C MET A 382 1.26 20.99 0.16
N LEU A 383 1.61 21.99 0.97
CA LEU A 383 2.95 22.11 1.58
C LEU A 383 3.24 20.94 2.51
N PHE A 384 2.28 20.60 3.37
CA PHE A 384 2.40 19.51 4.33
C PHE A 384 2.51 18.16 3.61
N SER A 385 1.65 17.89 2.62
CA SER A 385 1.74 16.67 1.78
C SER A 385 3.09 16.61 1.06
N MET A 386 3.62 17.73 0.57
CA MET A 386 4.90 17.78 -0.13
C MET A 386 6.12 17.50 0.74
N ILE A 387 6.08 17.91 2.00
CA ILE A 387 7.17 17.65 2.94
C ILE A 387 7.01 16.25 3.54
N ILE A 388 5.83 15.89 4.02
CA ILE A 388 5.63 14.69 4.85
C ILE A 388 5.43 13.43 4.03
N SER A 389 4.86 13.51 2.81
CA SER A 389 4.66 12.31 1.99
C SER A 389 5.98 11.62 1.64
N PRO A 390 7.04 12.31 1.15
CA PRO A 390 8.33 11.68 0.88
C PRO A 390 8.96 10.99 2.10
N PHE A 391 8.91 11.63 3.27
CA PHE A 391 9.43 11.02 4.51
C PHE A 391 8.60 9.81 4.93
N THR A 392 7.27 9.88 4.79
CA THR A 392 6.37 8.75 5.06
C THR A 392 6.67 7.58 4.12
N ILE A 393 6.90 7.84 2.83
CA ILE A 393 7.25 6.82 1.84
C ILE A 393 8.56 6.13 2.21
N VAL A 394 9.61 6.90 2.49
CA VAL A 394 10.93 6.33 2.86
C VAL A 394 10.85 5.53 4.16
N ALA A 395 10.17 6.06 5.17
CA ALA A 395 9.96 5.35 6.44
C ALA A 395 9.18 4.04 6.25
N PHE A 396 8.14 4.06 5.40
CA PHE A 396 7.34 2.88 5.08
C PHE A 396 8.15 1.84 4.32
N VAL A 397 8.87 2.22 3.25
CA VAL A 397 9.70 1.30 2.47
C VAL A 397 10.79 0.67 3.33
N ALA A 398 11.47 1.47 4.17
CA ALA A 398 12.49 0.96 5.08
C ALA A 398 11.90 -0.04 6.09
N TRP A 399 10.73 0.25 6.64
CA TRP A 399 10.03 -0.65 7.56
C TRP A 399 9.55 -1.93 6.86
N ALA A 400 9.00 -1.82 5.65
CA ALA A 400 8.50 -2.95 4.89
C ALA A 400 9.61 -3.90 4.48
N GLU A 401 10.72 -3.41 3.92
CA GLU A 401 11.88 -4.25 3.56
C GLU A 401 12.57 -4.83 4.79
N TRP A 402 12.62 -4.10 5.91
CA TRP A 402 13.11 -4.67 7.16
C TRP A 402 12.25 -5.83 7.64
N THR A 403 10.92 -5.71 7.54
CA THR A 403 9.99 -6.79 7.91
C THR A 403 10.25 -8.00 7.01
N LEU A 404 10.28 -7.78 5.69
CA LEU A 404 10.48 -8.84 4.71
C LEU A 404 11.85 -9.52 4.76
N TYR A 405 12.91 -8.80 5.16
CA TYR A 405 14.24 -9.38 5.36
C TYR A 405 14.26 -10.38 6.52
N ASN A 406 13.43 -10.14 7.54
CA ASN A 406 13.31 -11.03 8.69
C ASN A 406 12.32 -12.18 8.46
N ASP A 407 11.45 -12.11 7.44
CA ASP A 407 10.43 -13.13 7.14
C ASP A 407 10.99 -14.39 6.43
N GLY A 408 12.27 -14.71 6.62
CA GLY A 408 12.93 -15.93 6.12
C GLY A 408 13.54 -15.82 4.72
N PRO A 409 14.32 -16.84 4.29
CA PRO A 409 15.03 -16.80 3.02
C PRO A 409 14.09 -16.88 1.82
N SER A 410 14.32 -16.03 0.82
CA SER A 410 13.61 -16.09 -0.45
C SER A 410 14.10 -17.28 -1.28
N GLN A 411 13.37 -18.39 -1.30
CA GLN A 411 13.63 -19.50 -2.21
C GLN A 411 12.34 -19.96 -2.89
N GLU A 412 12.18 -19.63 -4.18
CA GLU A 412 11.29 -20.35 -5.08
C GLU A 412 11.85 -20.39 -6.50
N SER A 413 11.57 -21.51 -7.17
CA SER A 413 11.85 -21.72 -8.59
C SER A 413 10.90 -20.90 -9.47
N PRO A 414 11.27 -20.54 -10.72
CA PRO A 414 10.50 -19.64 -11.58
C PRO A 414 9.08 -20.09 -12.00
N GLN A 415 8.56 -21.22 -11.53
CA GLN A 415 7.44 -21.91 -12.16
C GLN A 415 6.04 -21.59 -11.60
N GLN A 416 5.88 -21.03 -10.39
CA GLN A 416 4.61 -21.22 -9.65
C GLN A 416 3.66 -20.01 -9.50
N VAL A 417 4.12 -18.76 -9.66
CA VAL A 417 3.26 -17.55 -9.56
C VAL A 417 3.48 -16.54 -10.69
N GLY A 418 4.58 -16.70 -11.46
CA GLY A 418 4.96 -15.74 -12.50
C GLY A 418 3.99 -15.64 -13.68
N GLN A 419 3.29 -16.72 -14.06
CA GLN A 419 2.62 -16.77 -15.37
C GLN A 419 1.41 -15.84 -15.51
N TRP A 420 0.49 -15.77 -14.54
CA TRP A 420 -0.66 -14.86 -14.68
C TRP A 420 -0.27 -13.41 -14.47
N ALA A 421 0.75 -13.13 -13.65
CA ALA A 421 1.10 -11.76 -13.32
C ALA A 421 1.63 -11.00 -14.55
N TYR A 422 2.36 -11.68 -15.45
CA TYR A 422 2.71 -11.13 -16.75
C TYR A 422 1.49 -10.92 -17.66
N LEU A 423 0.51 -11.83 -17.65
CA LEU A 423 -0.72 -11.64 -18.43
C LEU A 423 -1.53 -10.43 -17.92
N VAL A 424 -1.62 -10.26 -16.61
CA VAL A 424 -2.29 -9.13 -15.97
C VAL A 424 -1.55 -7.83 -16.27
N SER A 425 -0.22 -7.82 -16.22
CA SER A 425 0.56 -6.61 -16.53
C SER A 425 0.39 -6.19 -18.00
N ILE A 426 0.39 -7.16 -18.92
CA ILE A 426 0.11 -6.93 -20.35
C ILE A 426 -1.33 -6.41 -20.53
N ALA A 427 -2.32 -7.01 -19.85
CA ALA A 427 -3.71 -6.56 -19.95
C ALA A 427 -3.88 -5.10 -19.46
N LEU A 428 -3.24 -4.74 -18.34
CA LEU A 428 -3.24 -3.36 -17.83
C LEU A 428 -2.56 -2.38 -18.82
N LEU A 429 -1.47 -2.81 -19.48
CA LEU A 429 -0.82 -2.02 -20.52
C LEU A 429 -1.73 -1.82 -21.75
N VAL A 430 -2.41 -2.88 -22.20
CA VAL A 430 -3.35 -2.81 -23.34
C VAL A 430 -4.53 -1.90 -23.02
N ILE A 431 -5.09 -1.98 -21.82
CA ILE A 431 -6.16 -1.08 -21.35
C ILE A 431 -5.65 0.37 -21.33
N SER A 432 -4.44 0.58 -20.81
CA SER A 432 -3.82 1.91 -20.76
C SER A 432 -3.61 2.50 -22.15
N ALA A 433 -3.07 1.70 -23.08
CA ALA A 433 -2.90 2.08 -24.47
C ALA A 433 -4.26 2.38 -25.14
N GLY A 434 -5.29 1.57 -24.89
CA GLY A 434 -6.64 1.80 -25.39
C GLY A 434 -7.27 3.11 -24.92
N ILE A 435 -7.05 3.49 -23.65
CA ILE A 435 -7.51 4.79 -23.12
C ILE A 435 -6.77 5.94 -23.81
N LEU A 436 -5.46 5.79 -24.06
CA LEU A 436 -4.66 6.81 -24.72
C LEU A 436 -5.00 6.94 -26.22
N THR A 437 -5.32 5.86 -26.92
CA THR A 437 -5.78 5.95 -28.33
C THR A 437 -7.15 6.62 -28.44
N LEU A 438 -7.98 6.51 -27.40
CA LEU A 438 -9.26 7.22 -27.28
C LEU A 438 -9.10 8.70 -26.88
N LYS A 439 -7.87 9.23 -26.73
CA LYS A 439 -7.60 10.63 -26.32
C LYS A 439 -8.46 11.62 -27.10
N TYR A 440 -8.46 11.55 -28.43
CA TYR A 440 -9.19 12.51 -29.27
C TYR A 440 -10.71 12.41 -29.18
N ARG A 441 -11.25 11.25 -28.75
CA ARG A 441 -12.69 11.10 -28.49
C ARG A 441 -13.10 11.63 -27.11
N ILE A 442 -12.18 11.60 -26.15
CA ILE A 442 -12.41 12.00 -24.75
C ILE A 442 -12.04 13.48 -24.52
N ALA A 443 -11.19 14.05 -25.38
CA ALA A 443 -10.73 15.43 -25.31
C ALA A 443 -11.90 16.43 -25.37
N SER A 444 -11.80 17.49 -24.57
CA SER A 444 -12.76 18.60 -24.64
C SER A 444 -12.54 19.44 -25.90
N SER A 445 -13.57 20.13 -26.41
CA SER A 445 -13.43 21.01 -27.58
C SER A 445 -12.32 22.05 -27.39
N THR A 446 -12.25 22.66 -26.21
CA THR A 446 -11.20 23.62 -25.85
C THR A 446 -9.79 23.03 -25.81
N GLU A 447 -9.66 21.75 -25.46
CA GLU A 447 -8.37 21.04 -25.44
C GLU A 447 -7.92 20.73 -26.87
N LEU A 448 -8.86 20.32 -27.73
CA LEU A 448 -8.62 20.10 -29.15
C LEU A 448 -8.22 21.41 -29.85
N ASP A 449 -8.89 22.52 -29.56
CA ASP A 449 -8.59 23.84 -30.13
C ASP A 449 -7.17 24.31 -29.75
N ASN A 450 -6.79 24.15 -28.48
CA ASN A 450 -5.43 24.49 -28.01
C ASN A 450 -4.35 23.61 -28.67
N GLU A 451 -4.61 22.31 -28.86
CA GLU A 451 -3.66 21.38 -29.49
C GLU A 451 -3.51 21.67 -31.00
N ILE A 452 -4.60 22.04 -31.67
CA ILE A 452 -4.59 22.52 -33.06
C ILE A 452 -3.73 23.80 -33.17
N GLU A 453 -3.93 24.77 -32.28
CA GLU A 453 -3.17 26.03 -32.28
C GLU A 453 -1.67 25.79 -32.03
N ALA A 454 -1.33 24.95 -31.05
CA ALA A 454 0.05 24.57 -30.77
C ALA A 454 0.71 23.86 -31.97
N THR A 455 -0.03 22.98 -32.65
CA THR A 455 0.47 22.26 -33.84
C THR A 455 0.72 23.22 -35.00
N ARG A 456 -0.16 24.21 -35.20
CA ARG A 456 0.05 25.29 -36.19
C ARG A 456 1.29 26.13 -35.90
N MET A 457 1.52 26.49 -34.62
CA MET A 457 2.74 27.19 -34.22
C MET A 457 4.00 26.34 -34.41
N HIS A 458 3.90 25.02 -34.24
CA HIS A 458 5.04 24.15 -34.48
C HIS A 458 5.35 24.00 -35.97
N LEU A 459 4.32 23.87 -36.82
CA LEU A 459 4.45 23.81 -38.27
C LEU A 459 5.15 25.06 -38.81
N THR A 460 4.68 26.25 -38.41
CA THR A 460 5.28 27.53 -38.82
C THR A 460 6.75 27.64 -38.42
N ASN A 461 7.13 27.20 -37.22
CA ASN A 461 8.54 27.17 -36.79
C ASN A 461 9.39 26.20 -37.62
N LEU A 462 8.82 25.07 -38.05
CA LEU A 462 9.52 24.12 -38.93
C LEU A 462 9.67 24.66 -40.35
N GLU A 463 8.67 25.40 -40.84
CA GLU A 463 8.72 26.11 -42.12
C GLU A 463 9.82 27.18 -42.10
N GLU A 464 9.88 28.03 -41.07
CA GLU A 464 10.95 29.03 -40.91
C GLU A 464 12.35 28.39 -40.89
N LYS A 465 12.53 27.26 -40.18
CA LYS A 465 13.80 26.53 -40.17
C LYS A 465 14.16 25.92 -41.52
N ARG A 466 13.16 25.49 -42.28
CA ARG A 466 13.36 24.96 -43.63
C ARG A 466 13.80 26.08 -44.57
N GLU A 467 13.15 27.24 -44.52
CA GLU A 467 13.47 28.41 -45.32
C GLU A 467 14.89 28.93 -45.02
N ALA A 468 15.24 29.06 -43.74
CA ALA A 468 16.59 29.44 -43.32
C ALA A 468 17.67 28.44 -43.78
N ARG A 469 17.30 27.16 -43.92
CA ARG A 469 18.21 26.12 -44.42
C ARG A 469 18.36 26.16 -45.94
N SER A 470 17.27 26.43 -46.69
CA SER A 470 17.36 26.62 -48.14
C SER A 470 18.18 27.86 -48.49
N GLU A 471 18.05 28.96 -47.75
CA GLU A 471 18.88 30.16 -47.96
C GLU A 471 20.37 29.90 -47.67
N SER A 472 20.70 29.00 -46.74
CA SER A 472 22.09 28.61 -46.46
C SER A 472 22.69 27.63 -47.47
N ASP A 473 21.86 26.86 -48.19
CA ASP A 473 22.31 25.91 -49.21
C ASP A 473 22.49 26.58 -50.60
N GLU A 474 21.95 27.78 -50.80
CA GLU A 474 22.10 28.59 -52.04
C GLU A 474 23.30 29.57 -52.02
N LEU A 475 24.00 29.67 -50.88
CA LEU A 475 25.22 30.47 -50.65
C LEU A 475 26.47 29.58 -50.68
#